data_AF-A0A1B6BFE2-F1
#
_entry.id   AF-A0A1B6BFE2-F1
#
_cell.length_a   1.000
_cell.length_b   1.000
_cell.length_c   1.000
_cell.angle_alpha   90.00
_cell.angle_beta   90.00
_cell.angle_gamma   90.00
#
_symmetry.space_group_name_H-M   'P 1'
#
loop_
_entity.id
_entity.type
_entity.pdbx_description
1 polymer ?
#
loop_
_entity_poly.entity_id
_entity_poly.type
_entity_poly.pdbx_seq_one_letter_code
_entity_poly.pdbx_strand_id
1 'polypeptide(L)'
;MPDTVLLNGKSYEIIEVDGGNPSGDRLSNVAVDIGFGERQYFAFTNEYSQLVYVYASVIILQNDKTEAVLPSGRYYSDEARVSGTERPDLDQGHVIADSLGGVSNAYNITPQNSTLNRHGDQAYMEKTIRDAKGCDVFFASITYPDQVTQIPIQYKYQYKIGNRKIVDTFRNVDPDESNRLLNADPNAYEPIEDIDEQEELATIDANQNGVVSIAEAKAAGYKMPIYSDHWLYKYMTDADGDGKVGQ
;
A
#
# COMPACT_ATOMS: atom_id res chain seq x y z
N MET A 1 -5.47 -22.63 9.25
CA MET A 1 -5.27 -21.81 8.04
C MET A 1 -4.12 -22.41 7.25
N PRO A 2 -3.98 -22.15 5.93
CA PRO A 2 -2.77 -22.57 5.22
C PRO A 2 -1.53 -21.90 5.84
N ASP A 3 -0.37 -22.56 5.77
CA ASP A 3 0.89 -22.00 6.30
C ASP A 3 1.47 -20.91 5.40
N THR A 4 0.96 -20.81 4.16
CA THR A 4 1.41 -19.83 3.16
C THR A 4 0.26 -19.27 2.34
N VAL A 5 0.47 -18.07 1.79
CA VAL A 5 -0.43 -17.42 0.82
C VAL A 5 0.35 -16.94 -0.41
N LEU A 6 -0.24 -17.10 -1.59
CA LEU A 6 0.35 -16.65 -2.85
C LEU A 6 -0.21 -15.27 -3.23
N LEU A 7 0.67 -14.31 -3.49
CA LEU A 7 0.32 -13.01 -4.04
C LEU A 7 1.29 -12.68 -5.18
N ASN A 8 0.75 -12.35 -6.36
CA ASN A 8 1.54 -11.99 -7.54
C ASN A 8 2.66 -12.99 -7.88
N GLY A 9 2.40 -14.28 -7.74
CA GLY A 9 3.37 -15.35 -8.01
C GLY A 9 4.45 -15.55 -6.93
N LYS A 10 4.43 -14.75 -5.85
CA LYS A 10 5.31 -14.92 -4.68
C LYS A 10 4.55 -15.58 -3.53
N SER A 11 5.19 -16.57 -2.90
CA SER A 11 4.67 -17.24 -1.70
C SER A 11 5.14 -16.49 -0.44
N TYR A 12 4.23 -16.29 0.51
CA TYR A 12 4.49 -15.67 1.79
C TYR A 12 4.13 -16.64 2.91
N GLU A 13 5.00 -16.75 3.91
CA GLU A 13 4.68 -17.45 5.16
C GLU A 13 3.64 -16.66 5.93
N ILE A 14 2.57 -17.32 6.38
CA ILE A 14 1.57 -16.70 7.25
C ILE A 14 2.04 -16.80 8.69
N ILE A 15 2.13 -15.67 9.36
CA ILE A 15 2.38 -15.61 10.80
C ILE A 15 1.15 -15.08 11.54
N GLU A 16 1.00 -15.46 12.80
CA GLU A 16 -0.05 -14.95 13.67
C GLU A 16 0.47 -13.76 14.48
N VAL A 17 -0.29 -12.66 14.46
CA VAL A 17 0.01 -11.47 15.25
C VAL A 17 -1.29 -11.01 15.90
N ASP A 18 -1.28 -10.86 17.23
CA ASP A 18 -2.45 -10.39 17.96
C ASP A 18 -2.95 -9.06 17.37
N GLY A 19 -4.25 -8.99 17.09
CA GLY A 19 -4.87 -7.84 16.41
C GLY A 19 -4.76 -6.52 17.18
N GLY A 20 -4.56 -6.58 18.50
CA GLY A 20 -4.35 -5.42 19.36
C GLY A 20 -2.90 -5.20 19.78
N ASN A 21 -1.94 -5.90 19.17
CA ASN A 21 -0.53 -5.75 19.51
C ASN A 21 -0.06 -4.31 19.21
N PRO A 22 0.39 -3.55 20.22
CA PRO A 22 0.79 -2.16 20.04
C PRO A 22 2.21 -2.01 19.48
N SER A 23 2.98 -3.10 19.34
CA SER A 23 4.31 -3.05 18.72
C SER A 23 4.22 -2.53 17.29
N GLY A 24 5.15 -1.67 16.91
CA GLY A 24 5.32 -1.20 15.53
C GLY A 24 6.19 -2.11 14.66
N ASP A 25 6.76 -3.17 15.24
CA ASP A 25 7.69 -4.05 14.56
C ASP A 25 6.97 -4.97 13.58
N ARG A 26 7.64 -5.22 12.45
CA ARG A 26 7.19 -6.15 11.41
C ARG A 26 8.34 -7.08 11.05
N LEU A 27 8.01 -8.34 10.81
CA LEU A 27 8.86 -9.28 10.07
C LEU A 27 8.78 -8.99 8.57
N SER A 28 9.86 -9.28 7.87
CA SER A 28 9.99 -9.14 6.41
C SER A 28 9.40 -10.35 5.66
N ASN A 29 8.88 -10.14 4.45
CA ASN A 29 8.43 -11.21 3.55
C ASN A 29 7.39 -12.18 4.14
N VAL A 30 6.55 -11.70 5.05
CA VAL A 30 5.46 -12.49 5.65
C VAL A 30 4.09 -11.95 5.24
N ALA A 31 3.08 -12.79 5.42
CA ALA A 31 1.68 -12.42 5.41
C ALA A 31 1.08 -12.50 6.81
N VAL A 32 0.14 -11.61 7.13
CA VAL A 32 -0.59 -11.59 8.40
C VAL A 32 -2.07 -11.43 8.12
N ASP A 33 -2.90 -12.24 8.77
CA ASP A 33 -4.34 -12.00 8.79
C ASP A 33 -4.64 -10.82 9.72
N ILE A 34 -5.19 -9.76 9.13
CA ILE A 34 -5.55 -8.50 9.78
C ILE A 34 -7.06 -8.30 9.83
N GLY A 35 -7.84 -9.36 9.59
CA GLY A 35 -9.29 -9.37 9.76
C GLY A 35 -9.68 -9.66 11.21
N PHE A 36 -10.67 -8.94 11.72
CA PHE A 36 -11.25 -9.23 13.03
C PHE A 36 -12.20 -10.44 12.95
N GLY A 37 -12.03 -11.40 13.87
CA GLY A 37 -12.87 -12.59 13.95
C GLY A 37 -12.60 -13.57 12.82
N GLU A 38 -13.66 -14.03 12.13
CA GLU A 38 -13.57 -15.03 11.05
C GLU A 38 -13.28 -14.42 9.66
N ARG A 39 -12.94 -13.12 9.61
CA ARG A 39 -12.52 -12.44 8.37
C ARG A 39 -11.16 -12.96 7.94
N GLN A 40 -10.86 -12.86 6.65
CA GLN A 40 -9.55 -13.22 6.08
C GLN A 40 -9.03 -12.07 5.24
N TYR A 41 -8.30 -11.17 5.89
CA TYR A 41 -7.72 -9.98 5.26
C TYR A 41 -6.21 -10.12 5.35
N PHE A 42 -5.53 -10.32 4.23
CA PHE A 42 -4.09 -10.57 4.26
C PHE A 42 -3.31 -9.29 4.00
N ALA A 43 -2.41 -8.97 4.92
CA ALA A 43 -1.40 -7.93 4.79
C ALA A 43 -0.05 -8.54 4.47
N PHE A 44 0.76 -7.89 3.63
CA PHE A 44 2.00 -8.44 3.11
C PHE A 44 3.16 -7.45 3.26
N THR A 45 4.31 -7.97 3.71
CA THR A 45 5.52 -7.17 3.87
C THR A 45 6.59 -7.50 2.83
N ASN A 46 7.41 -6.51 2.48
CA ASN A 46 8.60 -6.73 1.64
C ASN A 46 9.82 -7.13 2.49
N GLU A 47 11.00 -7.23 1.86
CA GLU A 47 12.25 -7.58 2.52
C GLU A 47 12.73 -6.54 3.56
N TYR A 48 12.23 -5.30 3.46
CA TYR A 48 12.48 -4.19 4.38
C TYR A 48 11.41 -4.08 5.48
N SER A 49 10.56 -5.09 5.61
CA SER A 49 9.46 -5.13 6.57
C SER A 49 8.44 -3.99 6.40
N GLN A 50 8.40 -3.36 5.23
CA GLN A 50 7.37 -2.37 4.90
C GLN A 50 6.08 -3.10 4.49
N LEU A 51 4.94 -2.62 4.97
CA LEU A 51 3.62 -3.08 4.53
C LEU A 51 3.35 -2.58 3.11
N VAL A 52 3.38 -3.47 2.12
CA VAL A 52 3.32 -3.11 0.70
C VAL A 52 2.00 -3.47 0.04
N TYR A 53 1.32 -4.51 0.52
CA TYR A 53 0.01 -4.92 0.01
C TYR A 53 -0.96 -5.29 1.12
N VAL A 54 -2.23 -5.02 0.88
CA VAL A 54 -3.35 -5.57 1.67
C VAL A 54 -4.42 -6.09 0.71
N TYR A 55 -4.90 -7.30 0.95
CA TYR A 55 -5.90 -7.97 0.13
C TYR A 55 -7.02 -8.59 0.95
N ALA A 56 -8.25 -8.36 0.52
CA ALA A 56 -9.43 -9.06 0.99
C ALA A 56 -10.32 -9.42 -0.20
N SER A 57 -10.75 -10.67 -0.29
CA SER A 57 -11.70 -11.10 -1.33
C SER A 57 -13.07 -10.42 -1.16
N VAL A 58 -13.47 -10.15 0.09
CA VAL A 58 -14.68 -9.43 0.46
C VAL A 58 -14.45 -8.64 1.75
N ILE A 59 -14.91 -7.40 1.78
CA ILE A 59 -14.96 -6.57 2.99
C ILE A 59 -16.33 -6.71 3.64
N ILE A 60 -16.32 -7.08 4.92
CA ILE A 60 -17.51 -7.29 5.74
C ILE A 60 -17.46 -6.28 6.87
N LEU A 61 -18.44 -5.38 6.90
CA LEU A 61 -18.50 -4.32 7.91
C LEU A 61 -18.53 -4.87 9.33
N GLN A 62 -17.99 -4.09 10.27
CA GLN A 62 -18.16 -4.35 11.70
C GLN A 62 -19.65 -4.32 12.07
N ASN A 63 -20.03 -5.17 13.03
CA ASN A 63 -21.36 -5.21 13.64
C ASN A 63 -21.25 -5.14 15.16
N ASP A 64 -21.39 -3.93 15.70
CA ASP A 64 -21.33 -3.60 17.13
C ASP A 64 -22.36 -4.33 18.01
N LYS A 65 -23.41 -4.93 17.41
CA LYS A 65 -24.42 -5.71 18.14
C LYS A 65 -24.02 -7.17 18.35
N THR A 66 -23.15 -7.70 17.50
CA THR A 66 -22.81 -9.13 17.49
C THR A 66 -21.33 -9.38 17.74
N GLU A 67 -20.48 -8.38 17.53
CA GLU A 67 -19.04 -8.46 17.69
C GLU A 67 -18.61 -7.79 19.00
N ALA A 68 -17.51 -8.29 19.58
CA ALA A 68 -16.95 -7.76 20.80
C ALA A 68 -16.19 -6.45 20.50
N VAL A 69 -16.89 -5.33 20.58
CA VAL A 69 -16.32 -3.98 20.49
C VAL A 69 -16.25 -3.32 21.86
N LEU A 70 -15.29 -2.43 22.03
CA LEU A 70 -15.18 -1.54 23.20
C LEU A 70 -16.35 -0.55 23.23
N PRO A 71 -16.62 0.12 24.37
CA PRO A 71 -17.62 1.19 24.44
C PRO A 71 -17.38 2.35 23.45
N SER A 72 -16.15 2.51 22.96
CA SER A 72 -15.79 3.46 21.91
C SER A 72 -16.24 3.02 20.50
N GLY A 73 -16.72 1.78 20.33
CA GLY A 73 -16.98 1.15 19.02
C GLY A 73 -15.75 0.54 18.35
N ARG A 74 -14.57 0.64 18.97
CA ARG A 74 -13.32 0.08 18.44
C ARG A 74 -13.14 -1.38 18.83
N TYR A 75 -12.39 -2.15 18.03
CA TYR A 75 -12.00 -3.51 18.44
C TYR A 75 -10.92 -3.50 19.52
N TYR A 76 -9.98 -2.57 19.43
CA TYR A 76 -8.84 -2.44 20.34
C TYR A 76 -8.72 -1.03 20.89
N SER A 77 -8.07 -0.90 22.05
CA SER A 77 -7.99 0.38 22.77
C SER A 77 -6.98 1.36 22.18
N ASP A 78 -6.01 0.85 21.42
CA ASP A 78 -4.92 1.62 20.82
C ASP A 78 -4.43 0.88 19.56
N GLU A 79 -3.68 1.58 18.72
CA GLU A 79 -3.09 1.08 17.49
C GLU A 79 -1.60 0.76 17.67
N ALA A 80 -1.05 -0.01 16.74
CA ALA A 80 0.38 -0.25 16.66
C ALA A 80 1.21 1.02 16.43
N ARG A 81 2.34 1.13 17.12
CA ARG A 81 3.24 2.30 17.09
C ARG A 81 4.32 2.14 16.02
N VAL A 82 3.89 2.04 14.76
CA VAL A 82 4.80 1.92 13.61
C VAL A 82 5.67 3.17 13.51
N SER A 83 6.98 2.99 13.24
CA SER A 83 7.94 4.10 13.12
C SER A 83 7.42 5.19 12.17
N GLY A 84 7.37 6.44 12.65
CA GLY A 84 6.76 7.59 11.99
C GLY A 84 5.45 8.04 12.64
N THR A 85 4.71 7.15 13.32
CA THR A 85 3.43 7.50 13.99
C THR A 85 3.61 8.38 15.24
N GLU A 86 4.84 8.51 15.74
CA GLU A 86 5.18 9.47 16.80
C GLU A 86 5.13 10.94 16.33
N ARG A 87 5.08 11.18 15.01
CA ARG A 87 5.02 12.52 14.45
C ARG A 87 3.61 13.12 14.62
N PRO A 88 3.49 14.40 15.05
CA PRO A 88 2.20 14.99 15.37
C PRO A 88 1.32 15.28 14.14
N ASP A 89 1.92 15.31 12.94
CA ASP A 89 1.25 15.46 11.65
C ASP A 89 0.77 14.13 11.05
N LEU A 90 1.09 12.99 11.68
CA LEU A 90 0.75 11.66 11.23
C LEU A 90 -0.10 10.92 12.28
N ASP A 91 -1.08 10.18 11.80
CA ASP A 91 -1.89 9.25 12.56
C ASP A 91 -1.37 7.81 12.41
N GLN A 92 -1.82 6.95 13.31
CA GLN A 92 -1.81 5.50 13.16
C GLN A 92 -2.93 5.09 12.19
N GLY A 93 -2.75 5.38 10.90
CA GLY A 93 -3.77 5.20 9.87
C GLY A 93 -3.98 3.73 9.53
N HIS A 94 -5.22 3.26 9.63
CA HIS A 94 -5.57 1.92 9.18
C HIS A 94 -5.59 1.83 7.66
N VAL A 95 -5.09 0.73 7.10
CA VAL A 95 -5.32 0.39 5.69
C VAL A 95 -6.75 -0.10 5.48
N ILE A 96 -7.23 -0.97 6.38
CA ILE A 96 -8.66 -1.35 6.52
C ILE A 96 -9.12 -0.95 7.92
N ALA A 97 -10.02 0.03 8.03
CA ALA A 97 -10.51 0.52 9.32
C ALA A 97 -11.28 -0.53 10.15
N ASP A 98 -11.38 -0.28 11.47
CA ASP A 98 -12.22 -1.06 12.39
C ASP A 98 -13.65 -1.26 11.85
N SER A 99 -14.26 -0.19 11.33
CA SER A 99 -15.61 -0.21 10.76
C SER A 99 -15.76 -1.11 9.52
N LEU A 100 -14.65 -1.45 8.86
CA LEU A 100 -14.56 -2.37 7.73
C LEU A 100 -14.08 -3.76 8.15
N GLY A 101 -13.86 -3.99 9.45
CA GLY A 101 -13.46 -5.28 10.00
C GLY A 101 -11.96 -5.49 10.14
N GLY A 102 -11.12 -4.46 10.00
CA GLY A 102 -9.67 -4.57 10.20
C GLY A 102 -9.27 -4.47 11.68
N VAL A 103 -8.11 -5.04 12.02
CA VAL A 103 -7.51 -4.99 13.36
C VAL A 103 -6.45 -3.88 13.49
N SER A 104 -5.90 -3.65 14.68
CA SER A 104 -5.05 -2.50 15.00
C SER A 104 -3.54 -2.79 15.08
N ASN A 105 -3.08 -3.98 14.65
CA ASN A 105 -1.68 -4.38 14.72
C ASN A 105 -0.82 -3.72 13.60
N ALA A 106 0.51 -3.85 13.71
CA ALA A 106 1.44 -3.18 12.79
C ALA A 106 1.22 -3.52 11.30
N TYR A 107 0.60 -4.66 10.98
CA TYR A 107 0.39 -5.10 9.61
C TYR A 107 -0.85 -4.48 8.96
N ASN A 108 -1.62 -3.69 9.69
CA ASN A 108 -2.75 -2.91 9.16
C ASN A 108 -2.63 -1.41 9.42
N ILE A 109 -1.56 -0.95 10.07
CA ILE A 109 -1.36 0.46 10.45
C ILE A 109 -0.19 1.05 9.69
N THR A 110 -0.33 2.23 9.10
CA THR A 110 0.78 3.02 8.54
C THR A 110 0.80 4.43 9.14
N PRO A 111 1.98 5.08 9.25
CA PRO A 111 2.04 6.52 9.49
C PRO A 111 1.36 7.26 8.33
N GLN A 112 0.19 7.84 8.58
CA GLN A 112 -0.62 8.48 7.54
C GLN A 112 -0.94 9.92 7.92
N ASN A 113 -0.88 10.86 6.97
CA ASN A 113 -1.22 12.26 7.24
C ASN A 113 -2.59 12.38 7.91
N SER A 114 -2.68 13.09 9.03
CA SER A 114 -3.89 13.11 9.86
C SER A 114 -5.10 13.71 9.14
N THR A 115 -4.91 14.75 8.30
CA THR A 115 -6.00 15.36 7.52
C THR A 115 -6.50 14.38 6.46
N LEU A 116 -5.59 13.73 5.75
CA LEU A 116 -5.90 12.69 4.77
C LEU A 116 -6.67 11.51 5.39
N ASN A 117 -6.18 11.00 6.52
CA ASN A 117 -6.76 9.88 7.25
C ASN A 117 -8.19 10.19 7.72
N ARG A 118 -8.41 11.35 8.34
CA ARG A 118 -9.67 11.68 9.01
C ARG A 118 -10.71 12.29 8.07
N HIS A 119 -10.28 13.01 7.04
CA HIS A 119 -11.14 13.88 6.23
C HIS A 119 -10.85 13.86 4.72
N GLY A 120 -9.80 13.18 4.27
CA GLY A 120 -9.42 13.09 2.87
C GLY A 120 -9.88 11.82 2.16
N ASP A 121 -9.09 11.40 1.17
CA ASP A 121 -9.43 10.28 0.27
C ASP A 121 -9.57 8.94 1.02
N GLN A 122 -8.77 8.69 2.06
CA GLN A 122 -8.93 7.53 2.94
C GLN A 122 -10.35 7.48 3.54
N ALA A 123 -10.76 8.56 4.21
CA ALA A 123 -12.08 8.65 4.84
C ALA A 123 -13.23 8.55 3.82
N TYR A 124 -13.03 9.12 2.61
CA TYR A 124 -14.01 9.05 1.53
C TYR A 124 -14.17 7.62 0.98
N MET A 125 -13.06 6.92 0.72
CA MET A 125 -13.05 5.53 0.27
C MET A 125 -13.75 4.63 1.29
N GLU A 126 -13.42 4.75 2.58
CA GLU A 126 -14.07 3.97 3.62
C GLU A 126 -15.57 4.25 3.73
N LYS A 127 -15.96 5.54 3.64
CA LYS A 127 -17.37 5.92 3.66
C LYS A 127 -18.13 5.30 2.49
N THR A 128 -17.53 5.32 1.30
CA THR A 128 -18.11 4.73 0.09
C THR A 128 -18.35 3.23 0.27
N ILE A 129 -17.38 2.50 0.83
CA ILE A 129 -17.53 1.07 1.14
C ILE A 129 -18.61 0.83 2.23
N ARG A 130 -18.65 1.64 3.29
CA ARG A 130 -19.67 1.54 4.36
C ARG A 130 -21.08 1.77 3.83
N ASP A 131 -21.27 2.78 2.98
CA ASP A 131 -22.56 3.11 2.38
C ASP A 131 -23.03 1.98 1.45
N ALA A 132 -22.10 1.33 0.75
CA ALA A 132 -22.34 0.18 -0.10
C ALA A 132 -22.52 -1.16 0.65
N LYS A 133 -22.36 -1.18 1.98
CA LYS A 133 -22.44 -2.38 2.83
C LYS A 133 -21.33 -3.40 2.57
N GLY A 134 -20.15 -2.93 2.22
CA GLY A 134 -18.97 -3.74 1.90
C GLY A 134 -18.55 -3.60 0.44
N CYS A 135 -17.51 -4.32 0.07
CA CYS A 135 -17.01 -4.38 -1.30
C CYS A 135 -16.32 -5.73 -1.57
N ASP A 136 -16.16 -6.07 -2.84
CA ASP A 136 -15.43 -7.26 -3.26
C ASP A 136 -14.03 -6.89 -3.78
N VAL A 137 -13.09 -7.82 -3.66
CA VAL A 137 -11.73 -7.72 -4.21
C VAL A 137 -11.03 -6.43 -3.80
N PHE A 138 -11.03 -6.14 -2.50
CA PHE A 138 -10.27 -5.02 -1.95
C PHE A 138 -8.79 -5.32 -2.05
N PHE A 139 -8.04 -4.42 -2.68
CA PHE A 139 -6.62 -4.52 -2.87
C PHE A 139 -5.99 -3.14 -2.66
N ALA A 140 -5.10 -3.02 -1.69
CA ALA A 140 -4.28 -1.83 -1.48
C ALA A 140 -2.84 -2.11 -1.90
N SER A 141 -2.27 -1.22 -2.72
CA SER A 141 -0.82 -1.10 -2.94
C SER A 141 -0.31 0.12 -2.20
N ILE A 142 0.81 -0.02 -1.49
CA ILE A 142 1.41 1.04 -0.68
C ILE A 142 2.85 1.27 -1.12
N THR A 143 3.15 2.50 -1.52
CA THR A 143 4.46 2.88 -2.06
C THR A 143 5.25 3.69 -1.04
N TYR A 144 6.55 3.41 -0.94
CA TYR A 144 7.50 4.08 -0.04
C TYR A 144 8.56 4.83 -0.85
N PRO A 145 9.14 5.91 -0.30
CA PRO A 145 10.16 6.70 -0.99
C PRO A 145 11.53 6.02 -1.01
N ASP A 146 11.78 5.13 -0.06
CA ASP A 146 13.02 4.40 0.12
C ASP A 146 12.77 3.10 0.91
N GLN A 147 13.83 2.35 1.19
CA GLN A 147 13.81 1.04 1.85
C GLN A 147 13.95 1.13 3.38
N VAL A 148 14.06 2.33 3.95
CA VAL A 148 14.36 2.56 5.36
C VAL A 148 13.13 3.02 6.11
N THR A 149 12.40 3.99 5.56
CA THR A 149 11.24 4.58 6.24
C THR A 149 10.05 3.62 6.27
N GLN A 150 9.26 3.70 7.34
CA GLN A 150 7.94 3.04 7.42
C GLN A 150 6.81 4.02 7.09
N ILE A 151 7.12 5.24 6.63
CA ILE A 151 6.15 6.26 6.21
C ILE A 151 5.91 6.12 4.70
N PRO A 152 4.72 5.71 4.24
CA PRO A 152 4.39 5.65 2.82
C PRO A 152 4.37 7.03 2.19
N ILE A 153 4.53 7.10 0.87
CA ILE A 153 4.30 8.30 0.06
C ILE A 153 3.02 8.24 -0.77
N GLN A 154 2.47 7.05 -1.02
CA GLN A 154 1.27 6.88 -1.84
C GLN A 154 0.52 5.60 -1.49
N TYR A 155 -0.79 5.67 -1.64
CA TYR A 155 -1.69 4.53 -1.57
C TYR A 155 -2.45 4.42 -2.90
N LYS A 156 -2.70 3.19 -3.35
CA LYS A 156 -3.60 2.86 -4.45
C LYS A 156 -4.56 1.76 -3.99
N TYR A 157 -5.83 2.09 -3.90
CA TYR A 157 -6.90 1.17 -3.53
C TYR A 157 -7.68 0.76 -4.77
N GLN A 158 -7.95 -0.53 -4.89
CA GLN A 158 -8.81 -1.10 -5.92
C GLN A 158 -9.86 -1.97 -5.24
N TYR A 159 -11.13 -1.79 -5.59
CA TYR A 159 -12.23 -2.58 -5.03
C TYR A 159 -13.44 -2.56 -5.96
N LYS A 160 -14.40 -3.45 -5.72
CA LYS A 160 -15.64 -3.55 -6.48
C LYS A 160 -16.86 -3.30 -5.61
N ILE A 161 -17.75 -2.43 -6.08
CA ILE A 161 -19.10 -2.26 -5.54
C ILE A 161 -20.08 -2.74 -6.61
N GLY A 162 -20.67 -3.90 -6.38
CA GLY A 162 -21.39 -4.63 -7.42
C GLY A 162 -20.49 -4.91 -8.61
N ASN A 163 -20.90 -4.48 -9.81
CA ASN A 163 -20.12 -4.68 -11.03
C ASN A 163 -19.13 -3.54 -11.35
N ARG A 164 -19.04 -2.50 -10.51
CA ARG A 164 -18.19 -1.33 -10.76
C ARG A 164 -16.85 -1.51 -10.09
N LYS A 165 -15.77 -1.53 -10.88
CA LYS A 165 -14.40 -1.39 -10.38
C LYS A 165 -14.15 0.08 -10.03
N ILE A 166 -13.62 0.32 -8.83
CA ILE A 166 -13.18 1.62 -8.35
C ILE A 166 -11.67 1.54 -8.13
N VAL A 167 -10.98 2.62 -8.48
CA VAL A 167 -9.53 2.78 -8.29
C VAL A 167 -9.31 4.18 -7.72
N ASP A 168 -8.83 4.23 -6.48
CA ASP A 168 -8.50 5.47 -5.78
C ASP A 168 -6.99 5.52 -5.55
N THR A 169 -6.31 6.56 -6.03
CA THR A 169 -4.87 6.76 -5.84
C THR A 169 -4.63 8.12 -5.21
N PHE A 170 -3.90 8.16 -4.10
CA PHE A 170 -3.60 9.41 -3.40
C PHE A 170 -2.27 9.35 -2.66
N ARG A 171 -1.63 10.52 -2.50
CA ARG A 171 -0.35 10.66 -1.81
C ARG A 171 -0.54 10.86 -0.32
N ASN A 172 0.44 10.43 0.47
CA ASN A 172 0.43 10.54 1.93
C ASN A 172 0.86 11.94 2.40
N VAL A 173 0.07 12.95 2.02
CA VAL A 173 0.32 14.37 2.30
C VAL A 173 -0.97 15.04 2.75
N ASP A 174 -0.87 16.27 3.25
CA ASP A 174 -2.05 17.05 3.56
C ASP A 174 -2.85 17.36 2.28
N PRO A 175 -4.15 16.99 2.20
CA PRO A 175 -4.98 17.25 1.02
C PRO A 175 -5.08 18.74 0.66
N ASP A 176 -5.06 19.66 1.63
CA ASP A 176 -5.10 21.10 1.37
C ASP A 176 -3.77 21.60 0.79
N GLU A 177 -2.66 21.01 1.19
CA GLU A 177 -1.36 21.28 0.58
C GLU A 177 -1.29 20.72 -0.84
N SER A 178 -1.72 19.49 -1.05
CA SER A 178 -1.80 18.87 -2.38
C SER A 178 -2.68 19.69 -3.34
N ASN A 179 -3.87 20.09 -2.90
CA ASN A 179 -4.77 20.93 -3.68
C ASN A 179 -4.17 22.32 -3.97
N ARG A 180 -3.45 22.92 -3.02
CA ARG A 180 -2.74 24.19 -3.27
C ARG A 180 -1.65 24.03 -4.33
N LEU A 181 -0.88 22.94 -4.30
CA LEU A 181 0.17 22.66 -5.28
C LEU A 181 -0.42 22.41 -6.68
N LEU A 182 -1.48 21.60 -6.79
CA LEU A 182 -2.20 21.34 -8.05
C LEU A 182 -2.81 22.60 -8.66
N ASN A 183 -3.35 23.50 -7.83
CA ASN A 183 -3.88 24.78 -8.31
C ASN A 183 -2.78 25.72 -8.82
N ALA A 184 -1.56 25.62 -8.27
CA ALA A 184 -0.42 26.43 -8.69
C ALA A 184 0.26 25.88 -9.96
N ASP A 185 0.35 24.56 -10.08
CA ASP A 185 0.84 23.84 -11.25
C ASP A 185 0.07 22.51 -11.37
N PRO A 186 -0.79 22.35 -12.40
CA PRO A 186 -1.55 21.13 -12.62
C PRO A 186 -0.69 19.86 -12.73
N ASN A 187 0.60 19.99 -13.07
CA ASN A 187 1.54 18.88 -13.20
C ASN A 187 2.43 18.69 -11.94
N ALA A 188 2.28 19.50 -10.89
CA ALA A 188 3.08 19.36 -9.66
C ALA A 188 2.80 18.05 -8.91
N TYR A 189 1.68 17.39 -9.25
CA TYR A 189 1.16 16.21 -8.58
C TYR A 189 0.59 15.22 -9.60
N GLU A 190 1.45 14.73 -10.50
CA GLU A 190 1.19 13.44 -11.16
C GLU A 190 1.25 12.36 -10.06
N PRO A 191 0.21 11.54 -9.85
CA PRO A 191 0.32 10.31 -9.08
C PRO A 191 1.52 9.52 -9.62
N ILE A 192 2.28 8.86 -8.76
CA ILE A 192 3.26 7.89 -9.26
C ILE A 192 2.41 6.79 -9.89
N GLU A 193 2.30 6.79 -11.22
CA GLU A 193 1.56 5.74 -11.90
C GLU A 193 2.17 4.40 -11.50
N ASP A 194 1.28 3.48 -11.14
CA ASP A 194 1.63 2.10 -10.92
C ASP A 194 1.99 1.54 -12.30
N ILE A 195 3.28 1.53 -12.59
CA ILE A 195 3.83 1.08 -13.86
C ILE A 195 3.39 -0.37 -14.01
N ASP A 196 2.48 -0.65 -14.96
CA ASP A 196 2.35 -1.99 -15.48
C ASP A 196 3.67 -2.26 -16.20
N GLU A 197 4.61 -2.87 -15.47
CA GLU A 197 5.96 -3.12 -15.94
C GLU A 197 5.94 -3.85 -17.28
N GLN A 198 4.91 -4.65 -17.56
CA GLN A 198 4.82 -5.45 -18.77
C GLN A 198 4.31 -4.63 -19.95
N GLU A 199 3.35 -3.73 -19.71
CA GLU A 199 2.89 -2.75 -20.70
C GLU A 199 3.99 -1.70 -20.99
N GLU A 200 4.62 -1.17 -19.95
CA GLU A 200 5.66 -0.16 -20.06
C GLU A 200 6.94 -0.73 -20.69
N LEU A 201 7.36 -1.95 -20.31
CA LEU A 201 8.46 -2.65 -20.97
C LEU A 201 8.21 -2.84 -22.47
N ALA A 202 6.97 -3.13 -22.88
CA ALA A 202 6.64 -3.25 -24.31
C ALA A 202 6.77 -1.93 -25.08
N THR A 203 6.70 -0.78 -24.39
CA THR A 203 6.95 0.53 -24.99
C THR A 203 8.44 0.91 -25.02
N ILE A 204 9.26 0.34 -24.13
CA ILE A 204 10.68 0.67 -23.98
C ILE A 204 11.58 -0.29 -24.76
N ASP A 205 11.32 -1.59 -24.70
CA ASP A 205 12.05 -2.64 -25.42
C ASP A 205 11.69 -2.63 -26.91
N ALA A 206 12.16 -1.60 -27.61
CA ALA A 206 11.85 -1.35 -29.01
C ALA A 206 12.28 -2.49 -29.94
N ASN A 207 13.30 -3.25 -29.53
CA ASN A 207 13.85 -4.36 -30.30
C ASN A 207 13.29 -5.74 -29.88
N GLN A 208 12.48 -5.79 -28.82
CA GLN A 208 11.77 -6.98 -28.32
C GLN A 208 12.70 -8.14 -27.93
N ASN A 209 13.88 -7.86 -27.40
CA ASN A 209 14.83 -8.88 -26.95
C ASN A 209 14.72 -9.21 -25.44
N GLY A 210 13.83 -8.55 -24.71
CA GLY A 210 13.63 -8.70 -23.27
C GLY A 210 14.70 -8.04 -22.40
N VAL A 211 15.61 -7.25 -23.00
CA VAL A 211 16.72 -6.57 -22.34
C VAL A 211 16.77 -5.10 -22.79
N VAL A 212 16.40 -4.20 -21.89
CA VAL A 212 16.42 -2.76 -22.12
C VAL A 212 17.84 -2.23 -22.07
N SER A 213 18.26 -1.58 -23.15
CA SER A 213 19.52 -0.85 -23.22
C SER A 213 19.42 0.54 -22.57
N ILE A 214 20.56 1.12 -22.16
CA ILE A 214 20.64 2.52 -21.70
C ILE A 214 20.07 3.49 -22.76
N ALA A 215 20.24 3.19 -24.04
CA ALA A 215 19.73 4.01 -25.13
C ALA A 215 18.20 3.98 -25.19
N GLU A 216 17.58 2.81 -25.04
CA GLU A 216 16.12 2.65 -24.98
C GLU A 216 15.53 3.34 -23.74
N ALA A 217 16.15 3.15 -22.57
CA ALA A 217 15.74 3.84 -21.36
C ALA A 217 15.83 5.37 -21.50
N LYS A 218 16.92 5.90 -22.07
CA LYS A 218 17.05 7.35 -22.34
C LYS A 218 16.02 7.85 -23.35
N ALA A 219 15.74 7.07 -24.40
CA ALA A 219 14.74 7.41 -25.41
C ALA A 219 13.32 7.44 -24.84
N ALA A 220 13.03 6.57 -23.86
CA ALA A 220 11.79 6.56 -23.08
C ALA A 220 11.73 7.64 -21.99
N GLY A 221 12.79 8.45 -21.83
CA GLY A 221 12.81 9.61 -20.92
C GLY A 221 13.37 9.34 -19.53
N TYR A 222 13.87 8.13 -19.25
CA TYR A 222 14.49 7.84 -17.95
C TYR A 222 15.85 8.53 -17.80
N LYS A 223 16.12 8.99 -16.57
CA LYS A 223 17.40 9.58 -16.19
C LYS A 223 18.33 8.48 -15.68
N MET A 224 19.59 8.53 -16.09
CA MET A 224 20.63 7.63 -15.59
C MET A 224 21.34 8.24 -14.37
N PRO A 225 21.91 7.41 -13.48
CA PRO A 225 21.84 5.94 -13.46
C PRO A 225 20.47 5.40 -13.05
N ILE A 226 20.13 4.20 -13.55
CA ILE A 226 19.03 3.38 -13.03
C ILE A 226 19.59 2.49 -11.93
N TYR A 227 19.06 2.59 -10.72
CA TYR A 227 19.53 1.84 -9.56
C TYR A 227 18.80 0.51 -9.40
N SER A 228 19.39 -0.42 -8.64
CA SER A 228 18.89 -1.78 -8.43
C SER A 228 17.49 -1.89 -7.83
N ASP A 229 16.98 -0.80 -7.25
CA ASP A 229 15.64 -0.65 -6.69
C ASP A 229 14.59 -0.16 -7.70
N HIS A 230 15.01 0.26 -8.89
CA HIS A 230 14.11 0.69 -9.95
C HIS A 230 13.57 -0.51 -10.74
N TRP A 231 12.26 -0.54 -11.03
CA TRP A 231 11.60 -1.65 -11.72
C TRP A 231 12.28 -2.04 -13.05
N LEU A 232 12.74 -1.04 -13.81
CA LEU A 232 13.42 -1.21 -15.10
C LEU A 232 14.76 -1.94 -14.97
N TYR A 233 15.41 -1.86 -13.80
CA TYR A 233 16.75 -2.39 -13.57
C TYR A 233 16.86 -3.88 -13.87
N LYS A 234 15.84 -4.68 -13.53
CA LYS A 234 15.83 -6.13 -13.77
C LYS A 234 15.83 -6.51 -15.26
N TYR A 235 15.52 -5.55 -16.13
CA TYR A 235 15.56 -5.69 -17.57
C TYR A 235 16.81 -5.07 -18.19
N MET A 236 17.72 -4.50 -17.38
CA MET A 236 18.95 -3.88 -17.85
C MET A 236 20.19 -4.69 -17.45
N THR A 237 21.28 -4.51 -18.19
CA THR A 237 22.55 -5.17 -17.90
C THR A 237 23.43 -4.29 -17.02
N ASP A 238 23.64 -4.71 -15.77
CA ASP A 238 24.70 -4.22 -14.90
C ASP A 238 26.00 -4.99 -15.20
N ALA A 239 26.96 -4.32 -15.83
CA ALA A 239 28.19 -4.95 -16.32
C ALA A 239 29.28 -5.08 -15.24
N ASP A 240 29.28 -4.20 -14.24
CA ASP A 240 30.28 -4.18 -13.17
C ASP A 240 29.73 -4.63 -11.81
N GLY A 241 28.43 -4.88 -11.72
CA GLY A 241 27.76 -5.46 -10.55
C GLY A 241 27.65 -4.49 -9.39
N ASP A 242 27.73 -3.18 -9.66
CA ASP A 242 27.78 -2.14 -8.63
C ASP A 242 26.40 -1.60 -8.22
N GLY A 243 25.33 -2.19 -8.77
CA GLY A 243 23.95 -1.87 -8.39
C GLY A 243 23.35 -0.68 -9.13
N LYS A 244 23.98 -0.21 -10.21
CA LYS A 244 23.48 0.89 -11.05
C LYS A 244 23.84 0.68 -12.52
N VAL A 245 22.90 1.00 -13.40
CA VAL A 245 23.08 0.94 -14.86
C VAL A 245 23.10 2.36 -15.43
N GLY A 246 24.21 2.72 -16.07
CA GLY A 246 24.42 4.00 -16.76
C GLY A 246 25.38 4.93 -16.04
N GLN A 247 26.57 5.11 -16.64
CA GLN A 247 27.46 6.27 -16.42
C GLN A 247 27.31 7.26 -17.58
#